data_AF-X0PC72-F1
#
_entry.id   AF-X0PC72-F1
#
_cell.length_a   1.000
_cell.length_b   1.000
_cell.length_c   1.000
_cell.angle_alpha   90.00
_cell.angle_beta   90.00
_cell.angle_gamma   90.00
#
_symmetry.space_group_name_H-M   'P 1'
#
loop_
_entity.id
_entity.type
_entity.pdbx_description
1 polymer ?
#
loop_
_entity_poly.entity_id
_entity_poly.type
_entity_poly.pdbx_seq_one_letter_code
_entity_poly.pdbx_strand_id
1 'polypeptide(L)' 'MAGLVGAGGLGDIAYQYGFQRYQPDVMYASILILIALVQIVQSLGNWIAKKLSK' A
#
# COMPACT_ATOMS: atom_id res chain seq x y z
N MET A 1 8.21 -7.45 8.09
CA MET A 1 8.48 -6.44 7.04
C MET A 1 8.21 -7.06 5.68
N ALA A 2 6.94 -7.15 5.27
CA ALA A 2 6.55 -7.93 4.08
C ALA A 2 6.99 -7.30 2.74
N GLY A 3 7.27 -6.00 2.68
CA GLY A 3 7.82 -5.34 1.48
C GLY A 3 9.32 -5.58 1.23
N LEU A 4 10.07 -6.05 2.23
CA LEU A 4 11.52 -6.32 2.13
C LEU A 4 11.81 -7.79 1.75
N VAL A 5 10.83 -8.68 1.86
CA VAL A 5 10.99 -10.10 1.52
C VAL A 5 10.64 -10.31 0.04
N GLY A 6 11.50 -9.84 -0.86
CA GLY A 6 11.73 -10.35 -2.23
C GLY A 6 10.57 -10.59 -3.20
N ALA A 7 9.33 -10.24 -2.87
CA ALA A 7 8.16 -10.56 -3.70
C ALA A 7 7.89 -9.55 -4.83
N GLY A 8 8.73 -8.51 -4.98
CA GLY A 8 8.63 -7.52 -6.06
C GLY A 8 7.41 -6.59 -5.98
N GLY A 9 6.86 -6.36 -4.78
CA GLY A 9 5.67 -5.51 -4.58
C GLY A 9 5.96 -4.00 -4.63
N LEU A 10 4.90 -3.19 -4.55
CA LEU A 10 4.99 -1.71 -4.56
C LEU A 10 5.93 -1.14 -3.47
N GLY A 11 6.09 -1.83 -2.34
CA GLY A 11 7.03 -1.46 -1.28
C GLY A 11 8.51 -1.63 -1.66
N ASP A 12 8.83 -2.61 -2.50
CA ASP A 12 10.19 -2.82 -3.01
C ASP A 12 10.57 -1.71 -4.01
N ILE A 13 9.62 -1.31 -4.86
CA ILE A 13 9.78 -0.16 -5.77
C ILE A 13 9.97 1.14 -4.96
N ALA A 14 9.16 1.35 -3.91
CA ALA A 14 9.30 2.51 -3.02
C ALA A 14 10.68 2.56 -2.35
N TYR A 15 11.22 1.41 -1.95
CA TYR A 15 12.51 1.34 -1.29
C TYR A 15 13.68 1.51 -2.28
N GLN A 16 13.67 0.80 -3.41
CA GLN A 16 14.74 0.90 -4.39
C GLN A 16 14.76 2.24 -5.12
N TYR A 17 13.62 2.74 -5.58
CA TYR A 17 13.57 3.97 -6.35
C TYR A 17 13.36 5.18 -5.46
N GLY A 18 12.46 5.10 -4.48
CA GLY A 18 12.19 6.20 -3.58
C GLY A 18 13.33 6.48 -2.60
N PHE A 19 13.72 5.47 -1.83
CA PHE A 19 14.71 5.64 -0.76
C PHE A 19 16.16 5.50 -1.25
N GLN A 20 16.51 4.38 -1.90
CA GLN A 20 17.91 4.13 -2.30
C GLN A 20 18.39 5.07 -3.42
N ARG A 21 17.53 5.38 -4.40
CA ARG A 21 17.85 6.31 -5.50
C ARG A 21 17.46 7.77 -5.20
N TYR A 22 16.97 8.08 -4.00
CA TYR A 22 16.52 9.42 -3.60
C TYR A 22 15.54 10.06 -4.60
N GLN A 23 14.56 9.30 -5.11
CA GLN A 23 13.50 9.82 -5.98
C GLN A 23 12.21 10.04 -5.17
N PRO A 24 12.02 11.21 -4.54
CA PRO A 24 10.89 11.44 -3.63
C PRO A 24 9.53 11.26 -4.31
N ASP A 25 9.41 11.57 -5.60
CA ASP A 25 8.16 11.39 -6.36
C ASP A 25 7.68 9.94 -6.35
N VAL A 26 8.59 8.99 -6.58
CA VAL A 26 8.29 7.55 -6.58
C VAL A 26 7.97 7.06 -5.16
N MET A 27 8.66 7.61 -4.16
CA MET A 27 8.38 7.31 -2.75
C MET A 27 6.96 7.72 -2.37
N TYR A 28 6.58 8.97 -2.65
CA TYR A 28 5.25 9.48 -2.32
C TYR A 28 4.13 8.79 -3.10
N ALA A 29 4.33 8.55 -4.39
CA ALA A 29 3.36 7.81 -5.21
C ALA A 29 3.10 6.41 -4.64
N SER A 30 4.16 5.68 -4.28
CA SER A 30 4.03 4.32 -3.73
C SER A 30 3.32 4.33 -2.38
N ILE A 31 3.64 5.28 -1.49
CA ILE A 31 2.96 5.45 -0.20
C ILE A 31 1.47 5.72 -0.40
N LEU A 32 1.11 6.63 -1.31
CA LEU A 32 -0.29 6.96 -1.60
C LEU A 32 -1.06 5.75 -2.11
N ILE A 33 -0.46 4.96 -3.01
CA ILE A 33 -1.10 3.74 -3.54
C ILE A 33 -1.34 2.73 -2.41
N LEU A 34 -0.35 2.50 -1.54
CA LEU A 34 -0.49 1.58 -0.40
C LEU A 34 -1.61 2.02 0.55
N ILE A 35 -1.68 3.32 0.87
CA ILE A 35 -2.75 3.89 1.69
C ILE A 35 -4.11 3.67 1.02
N ALA A 36 -4.23 4.03 -0.26
CA ALA A 36 -5.49 3.87 -0.99
C ALA A 36 -5.97 2.41 -1.01
N LEU A 37 -5.07 1.46 -1.23
CA LEU A 37 -5.38 0.02 -1.25
C LEU A 37 -5.92 -0.44 0.11
N VAL A 38 -5.26 -0.05 1.20
CA VAL A 38 -5.70 -0.36 2.56
C VAL A 38 -7.06 0.26 2.85
N GLN A 39 -7.28 1.52 2.45
CA GLN A 39 -8.56 2.20 2.64
C GLN A 39 -9.70 1.52 1.87
N ILE A 40 -9.45 1.06 0.65
CA ILE A 40 -10.44 0.31 -0.14
C ILE A 40 -10.81 -0.99 0.59
N VAL A 41 -9.82 -1.77 1.04
CA VAL A 41 -10.07 -3.03 1.73
C VAL A 41 -10.82 -2.81 3.05
N GLN A 42 -10.43 -1.80 3.84
CA GLN A 42 -11.12 -1.46 5.08
C GLN A 42 -12.55 -0.98 4.83
N SER A 43 -12.77 -0.12 3.84
CA SER A 43 -14.08 0.38 3.48
C SER A 43 -15.01 -0.75 3.03
N LEU A 44 -14.52 -1.65 2.17
CA LEU A 44 -15.25 -2.84 1.74
C LEU A 44 -15.55 -3.78 2.91
N GLY A 45 -14.56 -4.07 3.76
CA GLY A 45 -14.73 -4.90 4.95
C GLY A 45 -15.78 -4.32 5.90
N ASN A 46 -15.75 -3.02 6.14
CA ASN A 46 -16.73 -2.32 6.97
C ASN A 46 -18.13 -2.33 6.35
N TRP A 47 -18.23 -2.17 5.03
CA TRP A 47 -19.51 -2.22 4.32
C TRP A 47 -20.14 -3.61 4.39
N ILE A 48 -19.35 -4.66 4.15
CA ILE A 48 -19.80 -6.07 4.25
C ILE A 48 -20.21 -6.38 5.69
N ALA A 49 -19.39 -6.02 6.68
CA ALA A 49 -19.70 -6.25 8.09
C ALA A 49 -21.01 -5.58 8.50
N LYS A 50 -21.23 -4.32 8.10
CA LYS A 50 -22.52 -3.62 8.37
C LYS A 50 -23.71 -4.30 7.71
N LYS A 51 -23.53 -4.91 6.54
CA LYS A 51 -24.59 -5.60 5.81
C LYS A 51 -24.92 -6.97 6.40
N LEU A 52 -23.93 -7.64 7.02
CA LEU A 52 -24.10 -8.95 7.65
C LEU A 52 -24.61 -8.85 9.09
N SER A 53 -24.31 -7.74 9.78
CA SER A 53 -24.82 -7.45 11.13
C SER A 53 -26.27 -6.91 11.17
N LYS A 54 -27.02 -7.03 10.06
CA LYS A 54 -28.42 -6.66 9.94
C LYS A 54 -29.19 -7.80 9.29
#